data_AF-A0A4V6RK97-F1
#
_entry.id   AF-A0A4V6RK97-F1
#
_cell.length_a   1.000
_cell.length_b   1.000
_cell.length_c   1.000
_cell.angle_alpha   90.00
_cell.angle_beta   90.00
_cell.angle_gamma   90.00
#
_symmetry.space_group_name_H-M   'P 1'
#
loop_
_entity.id
_entity.type
_entity.pdbx_description
1 polymer ?
#
loop_
_entity_poly.entity_id
_entity_poly.type
_entity_poly.pdbx_seq_one_letter_code
_entity_poly.pdbx_strand_id
1 'polypeptide(L)'
;MTDRRTRPAPRPPAGTPATADLANRARASLADAVRLTRWAERNLGAVDGGRPAPTGALPAADVERAADELGLTHGQIRVGWDRARLAGLVEVHGGHARPGWRLRAWDRDDTAVLRGWVALFDAWSLVHPAPADIAPEAVAEVVEAMPQLLSLLQLSAGPVTVPDLLDLLGQRVTELRDERCEIPYEAEAEAEAESATEPTSAAGSAEARPVPLARLLRWALGGLAAVDAVTLGPARATLTPLGSWAVWVKLEQICVAAQSPAGNIEQSAAAMLHGCARLTPGPARAEYQAWLAARPVGHAVAELLQAARGEDALLRGLAFEALRVVGAPAEPEVRAAVREPALRPYALLWLAVHDGVDPDEAQDVLTAEESTWLWVDTAAAIADHGEAELLARHLDSAVRTTVPRLLDEVRAVGHPRTVQVLVALAAAHPDPALAKAVRRAAFQVHTGGA
;
A
#
# COMPACT_ATOMS: atom_id res chain seq x y z
N MET A 1 22.08 2.58 28.11
CA MET A 1 22.97 2.53 26.94
C MET A 1 23.38 1.07 26.75
N THR A 2 22.48 0.27 26.19
CA THR A 2 22.68 -1.17 25.97
C THR A 2 23.32 -1.37 24.60
N ASP A 3 24.44 -2.07 24.62
CA ASP A 3 25.33 -2.36 23.51
C ASP A 3 24.56 -3.12 22.41
N ARG A 4 24.15 -2.42 21.34
CA ARG A 4 23.59 -3.02 20.13
C ARG A 4 24.71 -3.78 19.43
N ARG A 5 24.97 -5.01 19.87
CA ARG A 5 25.70 -6.00 19.07
C ARG A 5 24.87 -6.21 17.81
N THR A 6 25.28 -5.58 16.71
CA THR A 6 24.79 -5.86 15.36
C THR A 6 24.98 -7.34 15.10
N ARG A 7 23.90 -8.10 15.23
CA ARG A 7 23.88 -9.52 14.86
C ARG A 7 24.35 -9.60 13.41
N PRO A 8 25.31 -10.48 13.08
CA PRO A 8 25.71 -10.66 11.69
C PRO A 8 24.48 -11.02 10.86
N ALA A 9 24.39 -10.44 9.66
CA ALA A 9 23.28 -10.70 8.75
C ALA A 9 23.11 -12.22 8.59
N PRO A 10 21.89 -12.74 8.76
CA PRO A 10 21.64 -14.17 8.63
C PRO A 10 22.04 -14.62 7.22
N ARG A 11 22.62 -15.83 7.16
CA ARG A 11 23.06 -16.41 5.90
C ARG A 11 21.88 -17.05 5.19
N PRO A 12 21.79 -16.93 3.86
CA PRO A 12 20.78 -17.62 3.10
C PRO A 12 20.92 -19.15 3.22
N PRO A 13 19.85 -19.92 2.96
CA PRO A 13 19.88 -21.37 3.01
C PRO A 13 20.98 -21.94 2.12
N ALA A 14 21.56 -23.07 2.54
CA ALA A 14 22.57 -23.76 1.74
C ALA A 14 22.01 -24.06 0.34
N GLY A 15 22.79 -23.73 -0.70
CA GLY A 15 22.36 -23.88 -2.10
C GLY A 15 21.69 -22.65 -2.72
N THR A 16 21.48 -21.57 -1.97
CA THR A 16 21.03 -20.28 -2.54
C THR A 16 22.12 -19.76 -3.50
N PRO A 17 21.78 -19.46 -4.78
CA PRO A 17 22.76 -18.91 -5.72
C PRO A 17 23.35 -17.58 -5.27
N ALA A 18 24.49 -17.20 -5.86
CA ALA A 18 25.07 -15.89 -5.62
C ALA A 18 24.13 -14.76 -6.07
N THR A 19 24.25 -13.59 -5.45
CA THR A 19 23.43 -12.41 -5.77
C THR A 19 23.45 -12.06 -7.27
N ALA A 20 24.61 -12.16 -7.93
CA ALA A 20 24.73 -11.91 -9.36
C ALA A 20 23.94 -12.91 -10.21
N ASP A 21 23.90 -14.19 -9.83
CA ASP A 21 23.14 -15.22 -10.54
C ASP A 21 21.63 -15.00 -10.39
N LEU A 22 21.20 -14.63 -9.18
CA LEU A 22 19.81 -14.25 -8.92
C LEU A 22 19.44 -13.01 -9.74
N ALA A 23 20.28 -11.98 -9.74
CA ALA A 23 20.05 -10.76 -10.50
C ALA A 23 19.97 -11.05 -12.01
N ASN A 24 20.83 -11.91 -12.56
CA ASN A 24 20.76 -12.32 -13.97
C ASN A 24 19.45 -13.03 -14.32
N ARG A 25 18.93 -13.88 -13.43
CA ARG A 25 17.61 -14.50 -13.60
C ARG A 25 16.50 -13.45 -13.57
N ALA A 26 16.56 -12.50 -12.63
CA ALA A 26 15.58 -11.42 -12.54
C ALA A 26 15.62 -10.52 -13.79
N ARG A 27 16.82 -10.24 -14.32
CA ARG A 27 17.00 -9.51 -15.59
C ARG A 27 16.37 -10.25 -16.77
N ALA A 28 16.54 -11.56 -16.85
CA ALA A 28 15.91 -12.38 -17.88
C ALA A 28 14.38 -12.34 -17.78
N SER A 29 13.83 -12.48 -16.57
CA SER A 29 12.38 -12.42 -16.29
C SER A 29 11.74 -11.08 -16.69
N LEU A 30 12.47 -9.98 -16.50
CA LEU A 30 12.02 -8.61 -16.76
C LEU A 30 12.48 -8.05 -18.12
N ALA A 31 13.10 -8.85 -18.98
CA ALA A 31 13.73 -8.37 -20.21
C ALA A 31 12.75 -7.62 -21.13
N ASP A 32 11.55 -8.17 -21.33
CA ASP A 32 10.53 -7.52 -22.16
C ASP A 32 9.97 -6.24 -21.52
N ALA A 33 9.83 -6.20 -20.18
CA ALA A 33 9.42 -5.00 -19.46
C ALA A 33 10.46 -3.87 -19.61
N VAL A 34 11.76 -4.20 -19.59
CA VAL A 34 12.84 -3.24 -19.86
C VAL A 34 12.83 -2.75 -21.30
N ARG A 35 12.66 -3.65 -22.28
CA ARG A 35 12.55 -3.29 -23.71
C ARG A 35 11.38 -2.34 -23.94
N LEU A 36 10.23 -2.64 -23.35
CA LEU A 36 9.03 -1.80 -23.44
C LEU A 36 9.22 -0.46 -22.73
N THR A 37 9.88 -0.42 -21.58
CA THR A 37 10.14 0.85 -20.89
C THR A 37 11.05 1.76 -21.71
N ARG A 38 12.12 1.21 -22.31
CA ARG A 38 13.00 1.97 -23.20
C ARG A 38 12.25 2.45 -24.45
N TRP A 39 11.30 1.67 -24.95
CA TRP A 39 10.41 2.09 -26.04
C TRP A 39 9.49 3.24 -25.59
N ALA A 40 8.89 3.15 -24.40
CA ALA A 40 8.00 4.17 -23.85
C ALA A 40 8.73 5.48 -23.56
N GLU A 41 9.98 5.44 -23.06
CA GLU A 41 10.80 6.63 -22.88
C GLU A 41 10.98 7.41 -24.20
N ARG A 42 11.22 6.72 -25.31
CA ARG A 42 11.41 7.35 -26.63
C ARG A 42 10.11 7.86 -27.24
N ASN A 43 9.01 7.13 -27.07
CA ASN A 43 7.76 7.39 -27.79
C ASN A 43 6.70 8.16 -26.97
N LEU A 44 6.75 8.04 -25.64
CA LEU A 44 5.80 8.60 -24.67
C LEU A 44 6.49 9.52 -23.65
N GLY A 45 7.78 9.82 -23.84
CA GLY A 45 8.56 10.73 -23.01
C GLY A 45 8.44 12.20 -23.42
N ALA A 46 9.03 13.09 -22.61
CA ALA A 46 8.94 14.54 -22.78
C ALA A 46 9.82 15.11 -23.92
N VAL A 47 10.76 14.32 -24.44
CA VAL A 47 11.86 14.83 -25.30
C VAL A 47 11.41 15.14 -26.74
N ASP A 48 10.38 14.47 -27.26
CA ASP A 48 9.97 14.59 -28.67
C ASP A 48 8.49 15.00 -28.86
N GLY A 49 7.93 15.82 -27.96
CA GLY A 49 6.52 16.24 -28.05
C GLY A 49 5.53 15.08 -27.87
N GLY A 50 5.95 14.07 -27.09
CA GLY A 50 5.23 12.82 -26.87
C GLY A 50 3.84 13.04 -26.26
N ARG A 51 2.90 12.19 -26.68
CA ARG A 51 1.54 12.13 -26.14
C ARG A 51 1.54 11.72 -24.67
N PRO A 52 0.48 12.07 -23.91
CA PRO A 52 0.42 11.76 -22.51
C PRO A 52 0.49 10.25 -22.26
N ALA A 53 1.53 9.81 -21.55
CA ALA A 53 1.67 8.46 -21.03
C ALA A 53 0.58 8.19 -19.99
N PRO A 54 -0.10 7.03 -20.07
CA PRO A 54 -1.13 6.67 -19.12
C PRO A 54 -0.51 6.33 -17.77
N THR A 55 -1.11 6.83 -16.69
CA THR A 55 -0.86 6.32 -15.32
C THR A 55 -1.52 4.96 -15.07
N GLY A 56 -2.06 4.32 -16.11
CA GLY A 56 -2.90 3.12 -16.07
C GLY A 56 -2.39 2.08 -17.07
N ALA A 57 -3.32 1.40 -17.73
CA ALA A 57 -3.03 0.55 -18.88
C ALA A 57 -2.62 1.37 -20.11
N LEU A 58 -1.81 0.79 -20.99
CA LEU A 58 -1.47 1.38 -22.29
C LEU A 58 -2.71 1.51 -23.21
N PRO A 59 -2.94 2.67 -23.86
CA PRO A 59 -3.93 2.81 -24.92
C PRO A 59 -3.73 1.77 -26.02
N ALA A 60 -4.84 1.35 -26.65
CA ALA A 60 -4.80 0.32 -27.69
C ALA A 60 -3.86 0.66 -28.85
N ALA A 61 -3.78 1.93 -29.25
CA ALA A 61 -2.90 2.40 -30.31
C ALA A 61 -1.40 2.28 -29.94
N ASP A 62 -1.05 2.50 -28.67
CA ASP A 62 0.33 2.34 -28.20
C ASP A 62 0.69 0.86 -28.02
N VAL A 63 -0.30 0.03 -27.65
CA VAL A 63 -0.14 -1.44 -27.62
C VAL A 63 0.17 -2.00 -29.00
N GLU A 64 -0.58 -1.58 -30.03
CA GLU A 64 -0.37 -2.00 -31.42
C GLU A 64 1.01 -1.57 -31.92
N ARG A 65 1.37 -0.29 -31.75
CA ARG A 65 2.68 0.20 -32.20
C ARG A 65 3.85 -0.49 -31.49
N ALA A 66 3.78 -0.64 -30.16
CA ALA A 66 4.84 -1.30 -29.41
C ALA A 66 4.95 -2.78 -29.78
N ALA A 67 3.83 -3.46 -30.06
CA ALA A 67 3.82 -4.83 -30.52
C ALA A 67 4.55 -4.99 -31.85
N ASP A 68 4.25 -4.13 -32.82
CA ASP A 68 4.90 -4.13 -34.13
C ASP A 68 6.40 -3.84 -34.05
N GLU A 69 6.80 -2.82 -33.30
CA GLU A 69 8.22 -2.41 -33.19
C GLU A 69 9.07 -3.38 -32.35
N LEU A 70 8.49 -4.00 -31.31
CA LEU A 70 9.20 -4.91 -30.41
C LEU A 70 9.07 -6.38 -30.84
N GLY A 71 8.21 -6.69 -31.81
CA GLY A 71 7.93 -8.07 -32.22
C GLY A 71 7.29 -8.89 -31.10
N LEU A 72 6.42 -8.27 -30.30
CA LEU A 72 5.72 -8.87 -29.16
C LEU A 72 4.23 -8.91 -29.45
N THR A 73 3.51 -9.87 -28.86
CA THR A 73 2.04 -9.90 -28.96
C THR A 73 1.40 -8.77 -28.14
N HIS A 74 0.18 -8.35 -28.49
CA HIS A 74 -0.58 -7.37 -27.69
C HIS A 74 -0.70 -7.75 -26.20
N GLY A 75 -0.85 -9.05 -25.92
CA GLY A 75 -0.88 -9.57 -24.55
C GLY A 75 0.45 -9.38 -23.82
N GLN A 76 1.58 -9.67 -24.48
CA GLN A 76 2.92 -9.45 -23.92
C GLN A 76 3.21 -7.97 -23.67
N ILE A 77 2.74 -7.06 -24.52
CA ILE A 77 2.90 -5.61 -24.29
C ILE A 77 2.15 -5.15 -23.04
N ARG A 78 0.88 -5.55 -22.89
CA ARG A 78 0.08 -5.19 -21.71
C ARG A 78 0.71 -5.72 -20.42
N VAL A 79 1.05 -7.01 -20.39
CA VAL A 79 1.71 -7.65 -19.25
C VAL A 79 3.08 -7.02 -18.98
N GLY A 80 3.86 -6.72 -20.03
CA GLY A 80 5.17 -6.07 -19.91
C GLY A 80 5.08 -4.67 -19.30
N TRP A 81 4.02 -3.93 -19.62
CA TRP A 81 3.77 -2.59 -19.06
C TRP A 81 3.44 -2.67 -17.58
N ASP A 82 2.52 -3.55 -17.20
CA ASP A 82 2.13 -3.74 -15.80
C ASP A 82 3.33 -4.22 -14.97
N ARG A 83 4.13 -5.15 -15.51
CA ARG A 83 5.40 -5.57 -14.90
C ARG A 83 6.39 -4.42 -14.75
N ALA A 84 6.55 -3.59 -15.78
CA ALA A 84 7.45 -2.44 -15.72
C ALA A 84 7.05 -1.47 -14.61
N ARG A 85 5.75 -1.20 -14.47
CA ARG A 85 5.21 -0.32 -13.43
C ARG A 85 5.38 -0.91 -12.03
N LEU A 86 4.96 -2.16 -11.83
CA LEU A 86 5.02 -2.81 -10.52
C LEU A 86 6.46 -3.11 -10.06
N ALA A 87 7.36 -3.40 -11.00
CA ALA A 87 8.79 -3.51 -10.71
C ALA A 87 9.47 -2.14 -10.53
N GLY A 88 8.79 -1.02 -10.81
CA GLY A 88 9.34 0.34 -10.76
C GLY A 88 10.46 0.59 -11.77
N LEU A 89 10.35 0.00 -12.97
CA LEU A 89 11.21 0.24 -14.11
C LEU A 89 10.79 1.50 -14.88
N VAL A 90 9.51 1.84 -14.85
CA VAL A 90 8.93 3.04 -15.46
C VAL A 90 8.21 3.89 -14.41
N GLU A 91 8.38 5.20 -14.50
CA GLU A 91 7.66 6.22 -13.74
C GLU A 91 6.83 7.03 -14.75
N VAL A 92 5.59 7.37 -14.42
CA VAL A 92 4.73 8.20 -15.30
C VAL A 92 4.48 9.52 -14.60
N HIS A 93 5.12 10.58 -15.08
CA HIS A 93 5.08 11.90 -14.46
C HIS A 93 4.51 12.95 -15.42
N GLY A 94 3.50 13.72 -14.99
CA GLY A 94 2.93 14.79 -15.81
C GLY A 94 2.42 14.30 -17.17
N GLY A 95 1.99 13.04 -17.25
CA GLY A 95 1.66 12.39 -18.51
C GLY A 95 2.88 12.03 -19.36
N HIS A 96 4.06 11.77 -18.81
CA HIS A 96 5.20 11.31 -19.60
C HIS A 96 5.86 10.09 -18.97
N ALA A 97 6.17 9.10 -19.80
CA ALA A 97 6.91 7.93 -19.35
C ALA A 97 8.39 8.29 -19.20
N ARG A 98 8.95 7.97 -18.03
CA ARG A 98 10.36 8.16 -17.70
C ARG A 98 10.96 6.85 -17.19
N PRO A 99 12.25 6.58 -17.44
CA PRO A 99 12.94 5.47 -16.80
C PRO A 99 12.89 5.65 -15.30
N GLY A 100 12.34 4.67 -14.58
CA GLY A 100 12.38 4.67 -13.13
C GLY A 100 13.81 4.50 -12.61
N TRP A 101 14.05 4.83 -11.35
CA TRP A 101 15.40 4.76 -10.78
C TRP A 101 16.05 3.37 -10.87
N ARG A 102 15.25 2.29 -10.81
CA ARG A 102 15.73 0.91 -10.96
C ARG A 102 16.21 0.62 -12.38
N LEU A 103 15.56 1.19 -13.39
CA LEU A 103 16.04 1.10 -14.77
C LEU A 103 17.34 1.90 -14.96
N ARG A 104 17.48 3.05 -14.30
CA ARG A 104 18.74 3.84 -14.30
C ARG A 104 19.89 3.13 -13.58
N ALA A 105 19.61 2.15 -12.73
CA ALA A 105 20.59 1.34 -12.00
C ALA A 105 20.76 -0.08 -12.57
N TRP A 106 20.02 -0.43 -13.63
CA TRP A 106 19.81 -1.80 -14.10
C TRP A 106 21.08 -2.60 -14.36
N ASP A 107 22.07 -1.97 -15.01
CA ASP A 107 23.30 -2.65 -15.43
C ASP A 107 24.39 -2.66 -14.34
N ARG A 108 24.22 -1.89 -13.27
CA ARG A 108 25.28 -1.64 -12.27
C ARG A 108 24.93 -2.03 -10.83
N ASP A 109 23.66 -2.29 -10.55
CA ASP A 109 23.18 -2.56 -9.19
C ASP A 109 22.24 -3.79 -9.17
N ASP A 110 22.83 -4.94 -8.84
CA ASP A 110 22.09 -6.20 -8.68
C ASP A 110 21.03 -6.13 -7.57
N THR A 111 21.26 -5.33 -6.53
CA THR A 111 20.30 -5.17 -5.44
C THR A 111 19.07 -4.40 -5.91
N ALA A 112 19.25 -3.37 -6.74
CA ALA A 112 18.14 -2.62 -7.35
C ALA A 112 17.27 -3.53 -8.23
N VAL A 113 17.90 -4.38 -9.04
CA VAL A 113 17.21 -5.37 -9.89
C VAL A 113 16.38 -6.33 -9.05
N LEU A 114 17.00 -6.94 -8.04
CA LEU A 114 16.33 -7.90 -7.16
C LEU A 114 15.17 -7.26 -6.40
N ARG A 115 15.33 -6.02 -5.91
CA ARG A 115 14.23 -5.27 -5.28
C ARG A 115 13.07 -4.99 -6.25
N GLY A 116 13.35 -4.73 -7.52
CA GLY A 116 12.30 -4.57 -8.53
C GLY A 116 11.55 -5.87 -8.79
N TRP A 117 12.27 -6.99 -8.87
CA TRP A 117 11.64 -8.31 -9.03
C TRP A 117 10.83 -8.72 -7.79
N VAL A 118 11.29 -8.45 -6.56
CA VAL A 118 10.52 -8.72 -5.34
C VAL A 118 9.22 -7.91 -5.30
N ALA A 119 9.26 -6.63 -5.73
CA ALA A 119 8.03 -5.83 -5.82
C ALA A 119 7.03 -6.42 -6.81
N LEU A 120 7.50 -6.94 -7.94
CA LEU A 120 6.67 -7.68 -8.89
C LEU A 120 6.13 -8.99 -8.30
N PHE A 121 6.98 -9.75 -7.60
CA PHE A 121 6.58 -10.99 -6.92
C PHE A 121 5.47 -10.74 -5.90
N ASP A 122 5.58 -9.67 -5.12
CA ASP A 122 4.57 -9.30 -4.12
C ASP A 122 3.24 -8.85 -4.75
N ALA A 123 3.31 -8.33 -5.98
CA ALA A 123 2.19 -7.90 -6.79
C ALA A 123 1.76 -8.94 -7.85
N TRP A 124 2.09 -10.23 -7.66
CA TRP A 124 1.83 -11.27 -8.66
C TRP A 124 0.36 -11.34 -9.09
N SER A 125 -0.57 -11.11 -8.15
CA SER A 125 -2.01 -11.14 -8.39
C SER A 125 -2.52 -9.93 -9.19
N LEU A 126 -1.77 -8.82 -9.21
CA LEU A 126 -2.07 -7.65 -10.04
C LEU A 126 -1.61 -7.86 -11.49
N VAL A 127 -0.45 -8.51 -11.69
CA VAL A 127 0.06 -8.84 -13.04
C VAL A 127 -0.68 -10.02 -13.67
N HIS A 128 -1.21 -10.91 -12.84
CA HIS A 128 -2.00 -12.07 -13.27
C HIS A 128 -3.40 -12.03 -12.64
N PRO A 129 -4.28 -11.13 -13.12
CA PRO A 129 -5.59 -10.93 -12.50
C PRO A 129 -6.42 -12.21 -12.52
N ALA A 130 -7.21 -12.40 -11.47
CA ALA A 130 -8.12 -13.52 -11.37
C ALA A 130 -9.17 -13.47 -12.50
N PRO A 131 -9.69 -14.64 -12.95
CA PRO A 131 -10.82 -14.68 -13.84
C PRO A 131 -12.01 -13.88 -13.29
N ALA A 132 -12.61 -13.02 -14.14
CA ALA A 132 -13.66 -12.07 -13.73
C ALA A 132 -14.95 -12.73 -13.22
N ASP A 133 -15.14 -14.03 -13.47
CA ASP A 133 -16.27 -14.82 -12.98
C ASP A 133 -16.07 -15.37 -11.56
N ILE A 134 -14.92 -15.12 -10.94
CA ILE A 134 -14.62 -15.50 -9.56
C ILE A 134 -14.91 -14.31 -8.64
N ALA A 135 -15.61 -14.58 -7.54
CA ALA A 135 -15.92 -13.58 -6.52
C ALA A 135 -14.62 -12.96 -5.94
N PRO A 136 -14.52 -11.62 -5.82
CA PRO A 136 -13.34 -10.95 -5.27
C PRO A 136 -12.94 -11.44 -3.88
N GLU A 137 -13.91 -11.82 -3.04
CA GLU A 137 -13.67 -12.31 -1.68
C GLU A 137 -12.90 -13.64 -1.70
N ALA A 138 -13.27 -14.54 -2.61
CA ALA A 138 -12.58 -15.83 -2.78
C ALA A 138 -11.16 -15.64 -3.36
N VAL A 139 -10.97 -14.62 -4.21
CA VAL A 139 -9.64 -14.23 -4.71
C VAL A 139 -8.78 -13.72 -3.56
N ALA A 140 -9.33 -12.84 -2.72
CA ALA A 140 -8.64 -12.27 -1.57
C ALA A 140 -8.21 -13.34 -0.58
N GLU A 141 -9.11 -14.28 -0.23
CA GLU A 141 -8.81 -15.45 0.63
C GLU A 141 -7.61 -16.27 0.13
N VAL A 142 -7.55 -16.52 -1.16
CA VAL A 142 -6.46 -17.33 -1.75
C VAL A 142 -5.15 -16.56 -1.75
N VAL A 143 -5.18 -15.27 -2.11
CA VAL A 143 -4.00 -14.39 -2.02
C VAL A 143 -3.49 -14.34 -0.59
N GLU A 144 -4.40 -14.30 0.39
CA GLU A 144 -4.11 -14.29 1.81
C GLU A 144 -3.51 -15.60 2.33
N ALA A 145 -3.91 -16.73 1.77
CA ALA A 145 -3.32 -18.03 2.08
C ALA A 145 -1.94 -18.28 1.44
N MET A 146 -1.59 -17.58 0.35
CA MET A 146 -0.36 -17.88 -0.41
C MET A 146 0.95 -17.81 0.39
N PRO A 147 1.17 -16.89 1.34
CA PRO A 147 2.39 -16.89 2.17
C PRO A 147 2.65 -18.23 2.88
N GLN A 148 1.60 -18.91 3.36
CA GLN A 148 1.73 -20.21 4.02
C GLN A 148 2.10 -21.33 3.03
N LEU A 149 1.48 -21.33 1.84
CA LEU A 149 1.82 -22.27 0.76
C LEU A 149 3.27 -22.09 0.28
N LEU A 150 3.71 -20.83 0.13
CA LEU A 150 5.08 -20.49 -0.24
C LEU A 150 6.09 -20.95 0.84
N SER A 151 5.71 -20.84 2.11
CA SER A 151 6.50 -21.36 3.23
C SER A 151 6.62 -22.89 3.19
N LEU A 152 5.54 -23.61 2.87
CA LEU A 152 5.58 -25.06 2.67
C LEU A 152 6.52 -25.45 1.52
N LEU A 153 6.41 -24.78 0.38
CA LEU A 153 7.30 -25.02 -0.77
C LEU A 153 8.78 -24.78 -0.41
N GLN A 154 9.05 -23.74 0.38
CA GLN A 154 10.40 -23.40 0.84
C GLN A 154 10.96 -24.47 1.78
N LEU A 155 10.17 -24.93 2.75
CA LEU A 155 10.58 -25.92 3.74
C LEU A 155 10.73 -27.32 3.15
N SER A 156 9.95 -27.63 2.12
CA SER A 156 10.00 -28.93 1.42
C SER A 156 11.28 -29.10 0.59
N ALA A 157 11.98 -28.01 0.25
CA ALA A 157 13.24 -27.99 -0.52
C ALA A 157 13.20 -28.86 -1.81
N GLY A 158 12.01 -28.95 -2.43
CA GLY A 158 11.74 -29.83 -3.57
C GLY A 158 10.29 -29.71 -4.07
N PRO A 159 9.90 -30.52 -5.07
CA PRO A 159 8.55 -30.45 -5.65
C PRO A 159 7.47 -30.87 -4.65
N VAL A 160 6.43 -30.05 -4.51
CA VAL A 160 5.22 -30.36 -3.71
C VAL A 160 4.07 -30.69 -4.65
N THR A 161 3.20 -31.64 -4.28
CA THR A 161 2.11 -32.06 -5.14
C THR A 161 0.93 -31.08 -5.10
N VAL A 162 0.20 -30.98 -6.20
CA VAL A 162 -1.01 -30.14 -6.27
C VAL A 162 -2.08 -30.56 -5.24
N PRO A 163 -2.34 -31.86 -5.00
CA PRO A 163 -3.21 -32.28 -3.90
C PRO A 163 -2.79 -31.75 -2.53
N ASP A 164 -1.51 -31.88 -2.15
CA ASP A 164 -1.04 -31.39 -0.84
C ASP A 164 -1.21 -29.87 -0.69
N LEU A 165 -0.94 -29.11 -1.77
CA LEU A 165 -1.14 -27.66 -1.80
C LEU A 165 -2.63 -27.29 -1.72
N LEU A 166 -3.50 -28.11 -2.31
CA LEU A 166 -4.94 -27.89 -2.30
C LEU A 166 -5.52 -28.14 -0.90
N ASP A 167 -5.06 -29.18 -0.23
CA ASP A 167 -5.47 -29.49 1.14
C ASP A 167 -5.04 -28.37 2.10
N LEU A 168 -3.78 -27.93 2.01
CA LEU A 168 -3.29 -26.79 2.81
C LEU A 168 -4.07 -25.51 2.53
N LEU A 169 -4.34 -25.21 1.26
CA LEU A 169 -5.14 -24.04 0.89
C LEU A 169 -6.56 -24.12 1.47
N GLY A 170 -7.18 -25.29 1.44
CA GLY A 170 -8.52 -25.50 1.99
C GLY A 170 -8.56 -25.28 3.50
N GLN A 171 -7.56 -25.81 4.20
CA GLN A 171 -7.39 -25.58 5.63
C GLN A 171 -7.23 -24.09 5.92
N ARG A 172 -6.31 -23.40 5.24
CA ARG A 172 -6.03 -21.99 5.54
C ARG A 172 -7.19 -21.06 5.22
N VAL A 173 -7.92 -21.30 4.13
CA VAL A 173 -9.13 -20.53 3.80
C VAL A 173 -10.21 -20.72 4.87
N THR A 174 -10.31 -21.91 5.45
CA THR A 174 -11.24 -22.16 6.57
C THR A 174 -10.81 -21.36 7.80
N GLU A 175 -9.53 -21.42 8.18
CA GLU A 175 -8.98 -20.64 9.31
C GLU A 175 -9.19 -19.14 9.13
N LEU A 176 -8.93 -18.60 7.94
CA LEU A 176 -9.16 -17.18 7.63
C LEU A 176 -10.62 -16.76 7.77
N ARG A 177 -11.57 -17.64 7.45
CA ARG A 177 -12.99 -17.36 7.61
C ARG A 177 -13.40 -17.39 9.08
N ASP A 178 -12.86 -18.32 9.84
CA ASP A 178 -13.10 -18.41 11.29
C ASP A 178 -12.53 -17.17 11.99
N GLU A 179 -11.29 -16.76 11.68
CA GLU A 179 -10.64 -15.54 12.18
C GLU A 179 -11.49 -14.26 11.92
N ARG A 180 -12.13 -14.16 10.75
CA ARG A 180 -13.02 -13.03 10.42
C ARG A 180 -14.36 -13.06 11.13
N CYS A 181 -14.87 -14.26 11.45
CA CYS A 181 -16.10 -14.42 12.22
C CYS A 181 -15.89 -14.10 13.72
N GLU A 182 -14.66 -14.19 14.22
CA GLU A 182 -14.30 -13.92 15.62
C GLU A 182 -14.03 -12.43 15.94
N ILE A 183 -14.23 -11.50 15.00
CA ILE A 183 -14.10 -10.06 15.30
C ILE A 183 -15.16 -9.66 16.37
N PRO A 184 -14.75 -9.09 17.52
CA PRO A 184 -15.64 -8.87 18.66
C PRO A 184 -16.85 -7.99 18.34
N TYR A 185 -18.02 -8.54 18.62
CA TYR A 185 -19.34 -7.92 18.77
C TYR A 185 -19.35 -6.90 19.94
N GLU A 186 -18.43 -5.94 20.00
CA GLU A 186 -18.50 -4.84 20.99
C GLU A 186 -19.34 -3.66 20.50
N ALA A 187 -19.58 -3.55 19.18
CA ALA A 187 -20.44 -2.51 18.61
C ALA A 187 -21.92 -2.90 18.50
N GLU A 188 -22.23 -4.19 18.40
CA GLU A 188 -23.61 -4.66 18.20
C GLU A 188 -24.36 -4.89 19.53
N ALA A 189 -23.65 -5.02 20.66
CA ALA A 189 -24.27 -5.04 21.99
C ALA A 189 -24.95 -3.71 22.38
N GLU A 190 -24.52 -2.58 21.80
CA GLU A 190 -25.18 -1.28 22.00
C GLU A 190 -26.36 -1.06 21.03
N ALA A 191 -26.37 -1.71 19.85
CA ALA A 191 -27.46 -1.61 18.88
C ALA A 191 -28.62 -2.58 19.14
N GLU A 192 -28.34 -3.76 19.71
CA GLU A 192 -29.36 -4.76 20.08
C GLU A 192 -30.18 -4.38 21.32
N ALA A 193 -29.72 -3.40 22.12
CA ALA A 193 -30.49 -2.86 23.23
C ALA A 193 -31.64 -1.94 22.78
N GLU A 194 -31.64 -1.45 21.54
CA GLU A 194 -32.65 -0.49 21.04
C GLU A 194 -33.61 -1.04 19.96
N SER A 195 -33.51 -2.29 19.52
CA SER A 195 -34.41 -2.82 18.48
C SER A 195 -34.85 -4.27 18.68
N ALA A 196 -35.54 -4.53 19.79
CA ALA A 196 -36.35 -5.73 19.91
C ALA A 196 -37.64 -5.60 19.09
N THR A 197 -37.63 -6.06 17.84
CA THR A 197 -38.86 -6.44 17.10
C THR A 197 -38.57 -7.64 16.19
N GLU A 198 -39.47 -8.63 16.26
CA GLU A 198 -39.37 -10.00 15.74
C GLU A 198 -39.04 -10.18 14.24
N PRO A 199 -38.54 -11.37 13.85
CA PRO A 199 -37.88 -11.58 12.56
C PRO A 199 -38.89 -11.83 11.43
N THR A 200 -38.68 -11.20 10.28
CA THR A 200 -39.34 -11.58 9.03
C THR A 200 -38.29 -12.08 8.04
N SER A 201 -38.40 -13.36 7.67
CA SER A 201 -37.62 -13.97 6.61
C SER A 201 -37.97 -13.40 5.23
N ALA A 202 -36.98 -13.00 4.44
CA ALA A 202 -36.98 -13.05 2.98
C ALA A 202 -35.53 -12.76 2.52
N ALA A 203 -34.76 -13.80 2.16
CA ALA A 203 -34.60 -14.28 0.78
C ALA A 203 -33.79 -13.33 -0.12
N GLY A 204 -32.59 -13.78 -0.53
CA GLY A 204 -31.98 -13.30 -1.77
C GLY A 204 -30.48 -13.09 -1.85
N SER A 205 -29.62 -13.73 -1.05
CA SER A 205 -28.23 -13.92 -1.50
C SER A 205 -28.24 -15.06 -2.51
N ALA A 206 -28.14 -14.71 -3.79
CA ALA A 206 -27.86 -15.72 -4.81
C ALA A 206 -26.60 -16.47 -4.37
N GLU A 207 -26.75 -17.73 -3.95
CA GLU A 207 -25.64 -18.61 -3.61
C GLU A 207 -24.66 -18.60 -4.79
N ALA A 208 -23.58 -17.84 -4.63
CA ALA A 208 -22.42 -17.95 -5.48
C ALA A 208 -21.96 -19.41 -5.33
N ARG A 209 -22.19 -20.23 -6.36
CA ARG A 209 -21.71 -21.62 -6.34
C ARG A 209 -20.23 -21.58 -5.95
N PRO A 210 -19.79 -22.36 -4.94
CA PRO A 210 -18.40 -22.34 -4.54
C PRO A 210 -17.54 -22.69 -5.76
N VAL A 211 -16.73 -21.74 -6.20
CA VAL A 211 -15.74 -21.98 -7.25
C VAL A 211 -14.82 -23.08 -6.73
N PRO A 212 -14.53 -24.15 -7.49
CA PRO A 212 -13.67 -25.21 -7.00
C PRO A 212 -12.31 -24.64 -6.60
N LEU A 213 -11.89 -24.86 -5.35
CA LEU A 213 -10.62 -24.37 -4.81
C LEU A 213 -9.41 -24.77 -5.69
N ALA A 214 -9.50 -25.90 -6.37
CA ALA A 214 -8.51 -26.34 -7.35
C ALA A 214 -8.31 -25.37 -8.53
N ARG A 215 -9.37 -24.67 -8.95
CA ARG A 215 -9.31 -23.63 -10.00
C ARG A 215 -8.57 -22.40 -9.48
N LEU A 216 -8.88 -21.98 -8.25
CA LEU A 216 -8.21 -20.86 -7.57
C LEU A 216 -6.72 -21.15 -7.33
N LEU A 217 -6.38 -22.35 -6.83
CA LEU A 217 -4.99 -22.77 -6.67
C LEU A 217 -4.24 -22.76 -8.00
N ARG A 218 -4.86 -23.25 -9.09
CA ARG A 218 -4.25 -23.22 -10.43
C ARG A 218 -3.99 -21.80 -10.90
N TRP A 219 -4.92 -20.89 -10.67
CA TRP A 219 -4.73 -19.47 -10.97
C TRP A 219 -3.56 -18.88 -10.17
N ALA A 220 -3.52 -19.11 -8.85
CA ALA A 220 -2.46 -18.58 -8.00
C ALA A 220 -1.07 -19.12 -8.38
N LEU A 221 -0.96 -20.43 -8.61
CA LEU A 221 0.28 -21.05 -9.10
C LEU A 221 0.67 -20.53 -10.50
N GLY A 222 -0.30 -20.28 -11.37
CA GLY A 222 -0.08 -19.67 -12.68
C GLY A 222 0.46 -18.24 -12.58
N GLY A 223 -0.06 -17.43 -11.64
CA GLY A 223 0.42 -16.08 -11.39
C GLY A 223 1.84 -16.04 -10.81
N LEU A 224 2.14 -16.91 -9.84
CA LEU A 224 3.50 -17.08 -9.31
C LEU A 224 4.48 -17.58 -10.38
N ALA A 225 4.04 -18.47 -11.28
CA ALA A 225 4.85 -18.93 -12.39
C ALA A 225 5.09 -17.81 -13.42
N ALA A 226 4.09 -16.95 -13.65
CA ALA A 226 4.22 -15.83 -14.57
C ALA A 226 5.32 -14.85 -14.12
N VAL A 227 5.55 -14.67 -12.82
CA VAL A 227 6.62 -13.82 -12.28
C VAL A 227 7.93 -14.58 -12.03
N ASP A 228 8.08 -15.80 -12.54
CA ASP A 228 9.25 -16.69 -12.36
C ASP A 228 9.54 -17.08 -10.90
N ALA A 229 8.53 -17.11 -10.03
CA ALA A 229 8.69 -17.52 -8.63
C ALA A 229 8.56 -19.04 -8.44
N VAL A 230 7.73 -19.71 -9.23
CA VAL A 230 7.56 -21.18 -9.20
C VAL A 230 7.66 -21.78 -10.59
N THR A 231 8.14 -23.02 -10.67
CA THR A 231 8.02 -23.88 -11.85
C THR A 231 6.90 -24.89 -11.64
N LEU A 232 6.10 -25.12 -12.68
CA LEU A 232 4.98 -26.06 -12.65
C LEU A 232 5.36 -27.31 -13.43
N GLY A 233 5.41 -28.44 -12.73
CA GLY A 233 5.56 -29.77 -13.31
C GLY A 233 4.21 -30.51 -13.40
N PRO A 234 4.21 -31.77 -13.86
CA PRO A 234 2.99 -32.59 -13.89
C PRO A 234 2.41 -32.76 -12.48
N ALA A 235 1.32 -32.03 -12.18
CA ALA A 235 0.67 -31.98 -10.87
C ALA A 235 1.60 -31.66 -9.69
N ARG A 236 2.66 -30.87 -9.91
CA ARG A 236 3.61 -30.45 -8.88
C ARG A 236 4.05 -29.00 -9.08
N ALA A 237 4.40 -28.32 -7.99
CA ALA A 237 5.01 -27.00 -8.02
C ALA A 237 6.33 -27.01 -7.23
N THR A 238 7.31 -26.24 -7.71
CA THR A 238 8.62 -26.08 -7.06
C THR A 238 9.01 -24.61 -7.10
N LEU A 239 9.58 -24.07 -6.02
CA LEU A 239 10.15 -22.73 -6.06
C LEU A 239 11.33 -22.68 -7.05
N THR A 240 11.41 -21.61 -7.83
CA THR A 240 12.63 -21.30 -8.59
C THR A 240 13.71 -20.81 -7.62
N PRO A 241 14.98 -20.69 -8.04
CA PRO A 241 15.99 -20.08 -7.19
C PRO A 241 15.66 -18.63 -6.78
N LEU A 242 14.97 -17.87 -7.64
CA LEU A 242 14.47 -16.53 -7.31
C LEU A 242 13.35 -16.57 -6.28
N GLY A 243 12.35 -17.42 -6.50
CA GLY A 243 11.23 -17.60 -5.57
C GLY A 243 11.71 -18.06 -4.20
N SER A 244 12.62 -19.04 -4.16
CA SER A 244 13.20 -19.54 -2.91
C SER A 244 13.98 -18.47 -2.15
N TRP A 245 14.80 -17.68 -2.85
CA TRP A 245 15.49 -16.55 -2.24
C TRP A 245 14.52 -15.51 -1.68
N ALA A 246 13.47 -15.13 -2.43
CA ALA A 246 12.52 -14.11 -1.98
C ALA A 246 11.66 -14.58 -0.81
N VAL A 247 11.20 -15.83 -0.82
CA VAL A 247 10.48 -16.43 0.32
C VAL A 247 11.40 -16.48 1.55
N TRP A 248 12.67 -16.86 1.38
CA TRP A 248 13.63 -16.81 2.48
C TRP A 248 13.81 -15.39 3.04
N VAL A 249 14.01 -14.38 2.19
CA VAL A 249 14.13 -12.97 2.63
C VAL A 249 12.89 -12.55 3.42
N LYS A 250 11.69 -12.93 2.98
CA LYS A 250 10.46 -12.64 3.72
C LYS A 250 10.40 -13.35 5.06
N LEU A 251 10.71 -14.65 5.10
CA LEU A 251 10.76 -15.41 6.35
C LEU A 251 11.80 -14.81 7.32
N GLU A 252 12.94 -14.37 6.82
CA GLU A 252 13.95 -13.67 7.60
C GLU A 252 13.42 -12.35 8.15
N GLN A 253 12.78 -11.54 7.32
CA GLN A 253 12.14 -10.29 7.73
C GLN A 253 11.08 -10.52 8.80
N ILE A 254 10.24 -11.56 8.66
CA ILE A 254 9.27 -11.97 9.67
C ILE A 254 9.97 -12.38 10.97
N CYS A 255 11.04 -13.17 10.91
CA CYS A 255 11.80 -13.58 12.09
C CYS A 255 12.42 -12.37 12.82
N VAL A 256 12.93 -11.39 12.06
CA VAL A 256 13.50 -10.15 12.60
C VAL A 256 12.39 -9.28 13.19
N ALA A 257 11.27 -9.14 12.48
CA ALA A 257 10.09 -8.40 12.90
C ALA A 257 9.48 -8.96 14.19
N ALA A 258 9.39 -10.29 14.31
CA ALA A 258 8.92 -10.98 15.50
C ALA A 258 9.85 -10.77 16.72
N GLN A 259 11.10 -10.36 16.49
CA GLN A 259 12.04 -9.96 17.53
C GLN A 259 12.04 -8.45 17.79
N SER A 260 11.17 -7.69 17.12
CA SER A 260 11.03 -6.25 17.39
C SER A 260 10.61 -6.06 18.86
N PRO A 261 11.26 -5.15 19.59
CA PRO A 261 10.81 -4.76 20.93
C PRO A 261 9.36 -4.26 20.97
N ALA A 262 8.85 -3.73 19.85
CA ALA A 262 7.50 -3.18 19.77
C ALA A 262 6.43 -4.26 19.54
N GLY A 263 6.77 -5.40 18.94
CA GLY A 263 5.85 -6.55 18.80
C GLY A 263 4.63 -6.31 17.92
N ASN A 264 4.68 -5.37 16.97
CA ASN A 264 3.50 -4.98 16.18
C ASN A 264 3.14 -5.96 15.04
N ILE A 265 3.94 -6.99 14.78
CA ILE A 265 3.83 -7.82 13.57
C ILE A 265 2.47 -8.52 13.42
N GLU A 266 1.84 -8.90 14.53
CA GLU A 266 0.52 -9.57 14.58
C GLU A 266 -0.64 -8.58 14.78
N GLN A 267 -0.35 -7.29 14.95
CA GLN A 267 -1.36 -6.29 15.25
C GLN A 267 -2.11 -5.86 13.98
N SER A 268 -3.30 -5.28 14.19
CA SER A 268 -4.01 -4.58 13.14
C SER A 268 -3.23 -3.36 12.67
N ALA A 269 -3.53 -2.83 11.47
CA ALA A 269 -2.92 -1.63 10.92
C ALA A 269 -3.06 -0.46 11.90
N ALA A 270 -4.26 -0.25 12.44
CA ALA A 270 -4.52 0.84 13.39
C ALA A 270 -3.67 0.70 14.66
N ALA A 271 -3.62 -0.49 15.26
CA ALA A 271 -2.83 -0.74 16.46
C ALA A 271 -1.32 -0.61 16.21
N MET A 272 -0.83 -1.12 15.07
CA MET A 272 0.56 -0.97 14.65
C MET A 272 0.94 0.50 14.44
N LEU A 273 0.12 1.26 13.70
CA LEU A 273 0.36 2.68 13.43
C LEU A 273 0.36 3.48 14.73
N HIS A 274 -0.57 3.19 15.65
CA HIS A 274 -0.63 3.81 16.97
C HIS A 274 0.62 3.47 17.81
N GLY A 275 1.08 2.21 17.79
CA GLY A 275 2.34 1.79 18.42
C GLY A 275 3.57 2.52 17.86
N CYS A 276 3.51 2.94 16.60
CA CYS A 276 4.58 3.69 15.93
C CYS A 276 4.52 5.21 16.17
N ALA A 277 3.44 5.75 16.74
CA ALA A 277 3.22 7.21 16.88
C ALA A 277 4.36 7.97 17.57
N ARG A 278 5.04 7.32 18.53
CA ARG A 278 6.14 7.92 19.31
C ARG A 278 7.53 7.58 18.79
N LEU A 279 7.62 6.85 17.68
CA LEU A 279 8.89 6.47 17.07
C LEU A 279 9.41 7.58 16.16
N THR A 280 10.74 7.67 16.03
CA THR A 280 11.34 8.49 14.99
C THR A 280 11.11 7.86 13.60
N PRO A 281 11.21 8.62 12.49
CA PRO A 281 10.84 8.12 11.16
C PRO A 281 11.55 6.84 10.73
N GLY A 282 12.84 6.68 11.07
CA GLY A 282 13.61 5.47 10.76
C GLY A 282 13.07 4.21 11.43
N PRO A 283 12.98 4.18 12.78
CA PRO A 283 12.34 3.10 13.53
C PRO A 283 10.88 2.83 13.13
N ALA A 284 10.06 3.86 12.93
CA ALA A 284 8.67 3.67 12.46
C ALA A 284 8.64 2.97 11.09
N ARG A 285 9.49 3.40 10.15
CA ARG A 285 9.62 2.75 8.84
C ARG A 285 10.05 1.28 8.95
N ALA A 286 10.90 0.95 9.91
CA ALA A 286 11.31 -0.44 10.16
C ALA A 286 10.12 -1.28 10.69
N GLU A 287 9.28 -0.72 11.56
CA GLU A 287 8.04 -1.36 12.02
C GLU A 287 7.05 -1.56 10.88
N TYR A 288 6.88 -0.57 9.98
CA TYR A 288 6.02 -0.72 8.80
C TYR A 288 6.52 -1.85 7.90
N GLN A 289 7.83 -1.92 7.64
CA GLN A 289 8.42 -2.99 6.84
C GLN A 289 8.22 -4.37 7.50
N ALA A 290 8.39 -4.45 8.81
CA ALA A 290 8.16 -5.65 9.61
C ALA A 290 6.72 -6.14 9.52
N TRP A 291 5.76 -5.23 9.72
CA TRP A 291 4.33 -5.51 9.65
C TRP A 291 3.89 -5.94 8.24
N LEU A 292 4.41 -5.26 7.21
CA LEU A 292 4.15 -5.58 5.79
C LEU A 292 4.73 -6.95 5.39
N ALA A 293 5.88 -7.35 5.95
CA ALA A 293 6.53 -8.62 5.60
C ALA A 293 5.70 -9.85 5.98
N ALA A 294 4.84 -9.73 6.99
CA ALA A 294 4.04 -10.83 7.53
C ALA A 294 2.71 -11.07 6.80
N ARG A 295 2.35 -10.24 5.82
CA ARG A 295 1.01 -10.25 5.21
C ARG A 295 1.03 -9.96 3.70
N PRO A 296 0.01 -10.36 2.94
CA PRO A 296 -0.10 -10.01 1.53
C PRO A 296 -0.29 -8.51 1.34
N VAL A 297 0.32 -7.97 0.27
CA VAL A 297 0.32 -6.53 0.00
C VAL A 297 -1.08 -5.95 -0.20
N GLY A 298 -1.96 -6.65 -0.92
CA GLY A 298 -3.33 -6.19 -1.13
C GLY A 298 -4.10 -6.03 0.20
N HIS A 299 -3.99 -7.02 1.09
CA HIS A 299 -4.61 -6.96 2.42
C HIS A 299 -4.03 -5.81 3.25
N ALA A 300 -2.69 -5.67 3.29
CA ALA A 300 -2.03 -4.57 3.98
C ALA A 300 -2.50 -3.19 3.50
N VAL A 301 -2.61 -2.99 2.18
CA VAL A 301 -3.07 -1.71 1.60
C VAL A 301 -4.51 -1.42 2.02
N ALA A 302 -5.40 -2.41 1.94
CA ALA A 302 -6.79 -2.27 2.36
C ALA A 302 -6.90 -1.92 3.85
N GLU A 303 -6.13 -2.60 4.70
CA GLU A 303 -6.12 -2.40 6.15
C GLU A 303 -5.56 -1.02 6.54
N LEU A 304 -4.49 -0.56 5.87
CA LEU A 304 -3.93 0.79 6.06
C LEU A 304 -4.92 1.88 5.63
N LEU A 305 -5.59 1.72 4.48
CA LEU A 305 -6.61 2.66 4.04
C LEU A 305 -7.82 2.65 4.99
N GLN A 306 -8.18 1.49 5.53
CA GLN A 306 -9.24 1.41 6.53
C GLN A 306 -8.87 2.13 7.82
N ALA A 307 -7.64 1.96 8.31
CA ALA A 307 -7.13 2.75 9.44
C ALA A 307 -7.15 4.25 9.13
N ALA A 308 -6.81 4.64 7.90
CA ALA A 308 -6.85 6.04 7.48
C ALA A 308 -8.27 6.63 7.41
N ARG A 309 -9.31 5.81 7.18
CA ARG A 309 -10.70 6.27 7.18
C ARG A 309 -11.24 6.59 8.57
N GLY A 310 -10.62 6.05 9.62
CA GLY A 310 -11.01 6.28 11.01
C GLY A 310 -10.98 7.76 11.42
N GLU A 311 -11.38 8.02 12.66
CA GLU A 311 -11.47 9.40 13.18
C GLU A 311 -10.11 9.98 13.62
N ASP A 312 -9.12 9.13 13.88
CA ASP A 312 -7.81 9.56 14.36
C ASP A 312 -6.96 10.16 13.23
N ALA A 313 -6.81 11.48 13.26
CA ALA A 313 -6.04 12.25 12.29
C ALA A 313 -4.55 11.84 12.24
N LEU A 314 -3.96 11.43 13.37
CA LEU A 314 -2.57 10.96 13.38
C LEU A 314 -2.46 9.64 12.61
N LEU A 315 -3.37 8.69 12.85
CA LEU A 315 -3.36 7.42 12.14
C LEU A 315 -3.59 7.59 10.64
N ARG A 316 -4.41 8.57 10.25
CA ARG A 316 -4.61 8.94 8.84
C ARG A 316 -3.29 9.32 8.17
N GLY A 317 -2.50 10.21 8.78
CA GLY A 317 -1.18 10.58 8.25
C GLY A 317 -0.19 9.41 8.23
N LEU A 318 -0.09 8.66 9.34
CA LEU A 318 0.85 7.53 9.44
C LEU A 318 0.51 6.40 8.47
N ALA A 319 -0.78 6.16 8.18
CA ALA A 319 -1.20 5.18 7.19
C ALA A 319 -0.64 5.50 5.80
N PHE A 320 -0.66 6.77 5.40
CA PHE A 320 -0.07 7.19 4.12
C PHE A 320 1.46 7.13 4.11
N GLU A 321 2.13 7.31 5.25
CA GLU A 321 3.56 7.01 5.37
C GLU A 321 3.86 5.53 5.16
N ALA A 322 3.06 4.64 5.77
CA ALA A 322 3.18 3.20 5.58
C ALA A 322 2.87 2.79 4.13
N LEU A 323 1.86 3.39 3.48
CA LEU A 323 1.57 3.17 2.05
C LEU A 323 2.74 3.58 1.14
N ARG A 324 3.54 4.60 1.51
CA ARG A 324 4.79 4.93 0.78
C ARG A 324 5.86 3.86 0.91
N VAL A 325 5.85 3.06 1.99
CA VAL A 325 6.72 1.88 2.12
C VAL A 325 6.28 0.78 1.14
N VAL A 326 4.98 0.61 0.93
CA VAL A 326 4.42 -0.34 -0.07
C VAL A 326 4.80 0.06 -1.49
N GLY A 327 4.61 1.32 -1.86
CA GLY A 327 4.98 1.86 -3.18
C GLY A 327 3.97 1.50 -4.29
N ALA A 328 4.47 1.18 -5.48
CA ALA A 328 3.65 0.99 -6.70
C ALA A 328 2.43 0.05 -6.55
N PRO A 329 2.49 -1.06 -5.80
CA PRO A 329 1.32 -1.91 -5.60
C PRO A 329 0.13 -1.21 -4.91
N ALA A 330 0.36 -0.14 -4.13
CA ALA A 330 -0.69 0.62 -3.46
C ALA A 330 -1.36 1.66 -4.38
N GLU A 331 -0.76 1.99 -5.52
CA GLU A 331 -1.19 3.09 -6.39
C GLU A 331 -2.65 3.01 -6.85
N PRO A 332 -3.19 1.85 -7.26
CA PRO A 332 -4.59 1.76 -7.70
C PRO A 332 -5.58 2.14 -6.59
N GLU A 333 -5.35 1.63 -5.38
CA GLU A 333 -6.21 1.88 -4.22
C GLU A 333 -6.06 3.31 -3.69
N VAL A 334 -4.84 3.85 -3.67
CA VAL A 334 -4.60 5.26 -3.32
C VAL A 334 -5.27 6.20 -4.33
N ARG A 335 -5.23 5.88 -5.62
CA ARG A 335 -5.94 6.65 -6.65
C ARG A 335 -7.45 6.59 -6.46
N ALA A 336 -8.00 5.46 -6.05
CA ALA A 336 -9.42 5.35 -5.72
C ALA A 336 -9.79 6.25 -4.52
N ALA A 337 -8.94 6.29 -3.49
CA ALA A 337 -9.12 7.09 -2.28
C ALA A 337 -9.16 8.61 -2.51
N VAL A 338 -8.69 9.11 -3.66
CA VAL A 338 -8.82 10.54 -4.06
C VAL A 338 -10.28 11.02 -4.11
N ARG A 339 -11.24 10.09 -4.26
CA ARG A 339 -12.68 10.40 -4.25
C ARG A 339 -13.25 10.54 -2.84
N GLU A 340 -12.53 10.13 -1.81
CA GLU A 340 -12.98 10.19 -0.42
C GLU A 340 -12.51 11.52 0.20
N PRO A 341 -13.41 12.44 0.60
CA PRO A 341 -13.01 13.78 1.04
C PRO A 341 -11.95 13.80 2.14
N ALA A 342 -12.05 12.87 3.10
CA ALA A 342 -11.12 12.81 4.23
C ALA A 342 -9.73 12.25 3.85
N LEU A 343 -9.63 11.43 2.80
CA LEU A 343 -8.35 10.86 2.36
C LEU A 343 -7.72 11.66 1.22
N ARG A 344 -8.51 12.48 0.54
CA ARG A 344 -8.13 13.14 -0.70
C ARG A 344 -6.83 13.94 -0.62
N PRO A 345 -6.58 14.83 0.37
CA PRO A 345 -5.33 15.57 0.44
C PRO A 345 -4.11 14.64 0.58
N TYR A 346 -4.23 13.60 1.41
CA TYR A 346 -3.16 12.62 1.61
C TYR A 346 -2.90 11.78 0.35
N ALA A 347 -3.95 11.34 -0.34
CA ALA A 347 -3.85 10.57 -1.58
C ALA A 347 -3.20 11.39 -2.70
N LEU A 348 -3.53 12.68 -2.82
CA LEU A 348 -2.90 13.57 -3.80
C LEU A 348 -1.40 13.75 -3.53
N LEU A 349 -1.01 13.99 -2.27
CA LEU A 349 0.40 14.10 -1.88
C LEU A 349 1.15 12.78 -2.10
N TRP A 350 0.52 11.64 -1.79
CA TRP A 350 1.10 10.33 -2.02
C TRP A 350 1.35 10.09 -3.51
N LEU A 351 0.36 10.37 -4.36
CA LEU A 351 0.47 10.21 -5.81
C LEU A 351 1.51 11.15 -6.41
N ALA A 352 1.58 12.40 -5.95
CA ALA A 352 2.59 13.36 -6.41
C ALA A 352 4.02 12.85 -6.18
N VAL A 353 4.31 12.40 -4.94
CA VAL A 353 5.63 11.84 -4.60
C VAL A 353 5.87 10.51 -5.33
N HIS A 354 4.84 9.68 -5.45
CA HIS A 354 4.93 8.42 -6.20
C HIS A 354 5.26 8.65 -7.68
N ASP A 355 4.68 9.69 -8.28
CA ASP A 355 4.92 10.12 -9.66
C ASP A 355 6.22 10.95 -9.78
N GLY A 356 7.02 11.08 -8.72
CA GLY A 356 8.36 11.66 -8.76
C GLY A 356 8.44 13.18 -8.56
N VAL A 357 7.37 13.83 -8.09
CA VAL A 357 7.45 15.20 -7.55
C VAL A 357 8.36 15.19 -6.32
N ASP A 358 9.21 16.23 -6.18
CA ASP A 358 10.02 16.39 -4.98
C ASP A 358 9.12 16.45 -3.74
N PRO A 359 9.37 15.65 -2.68
CA PRO A 359 8.61 15.72 -1.44
C PRO A 359 8.45 17.14 -0.88
N ASP A 360 9.44 18.02 -1.07
CA ASP A 360 9.39 19.41 -0.59
C ASP A 360 8.45 20.29 -1.44
N GLU A 361 8.20 19.93 -2.70
CA GLU A 361 7.30 20.62 -3.64
C GLU A 361 5.90 19.98 -3.69
N ALA A 362 5.73 18.79 -3.12
CA ALA A 362 4.49 18.02 -3.24
C ALA A 362 3.25 18.78 -2.73
N GLN A 363 3.39 19.70 -1.78
CA GLN A 363 2.27 20.50 -1.28
C GLN A 363 1.64 21.42 -2.34
N ASP A 364 2.38 21.78 -3.39
CA ASP A 364 1.89 22.68 -4.44
C ASP A 364 0.82 22.04 -5.34
N VAL A 365 0.64 20.71 -5.26
CA VAL A 365 -0.43 20.00 -5.98
C VAL A 365 -1.81 20.20 -5.34
N LEU A 366 -1.85 20.64 -4.08
CA LEU A 366 -3.10 20.84 -3.34
C LEU A 366 -3.70 22.20 -3.67
N THR A 367 -5.02 22.23 -3.83
CA THR A 367 -5.77 23.49 -3.81
C THR A 367 -5.67 24.17 -2.44
N ALA A 368 -6.06 25.45 -2.36
CA ALA A 368 -6.09 26.17 -1.09
C ALA A 368 -7.06 25.53 -0.06
N GLU A 369 -8.19 25.02 -0.54
CA GLU A 369 -9.17 24.32 0.30
C GLU A 369 -8.60 22.99 0.83
N GLU A 370 -7.98 22.17 -0.03
CA GLU A 370 -7.35 20.91 0.38
C GLU A 370 -6.17 21.14 1.34
N SER A 371 -5.39 22.20 1.11
CA SER A 371 -4.31 22.62 2.03
C SER A 371 -4.84 23.04 3.39
N THR A 372 -5.95 23.79 3.43
CA THR A 372 -6.61 24.20 4.67
C THR A 372 -7.18 22.99 5.41
N TRP A 373 -7.78 22.05 4.68
CA TRP A 373 -8.34 20.82 5.25
C TRP A 373 -7.23 20.01 5.94
N LEU A 374 -6.11 19.80 5.25
CA LEU A 374 -4.94 19.08 5.79
C LEU A 374 -4.31 19.81 6.98
N TRP A 375 -4.32 21.15 6.97
CA TRP A 375 -3.85 21.95 8.11
C TRP A 375 -4.70 21.71 9.36
N VAL A 376 -6.03 21.63 9.23
CA VAL A 376 -6.94 21.31 10.34
C VAL A 376 -6.73 19.88 10.83
N ASP A 377 -6.58 18.90 9.93
CA ASP A 377 -6.35 17.50 10.30
C ASP A 377 -5.00 17.33 11.03
N THR A 378 -3.95 18.02 10.58
CA THR A 378 -2.65 18.07 11.28
C THR A 378 -2.78 18.67 12.67
N ALA A 379 -3.55 19.76 12.81
CA ALA A 379 -3.81 20.37 14.11
C ALA A 379 -4.60 19.43 15.04
N ALA A 380 -5.54 18.65 14.50
CA ALA A 380 -6.27 17.63 15.26
C ALA A 380 -5.32 16.54 15.78
N ALA A 381 -4.42 16.04 14.93
CA ALA A 381 -3.41 15.07 15.33
C ALA A 381 -2.51 15.60 16.46
N ILE A 382 -2.06 16.86 16.39
CA ILE A 382 -1.24 17.48 17.44
C ILE A 382 -2.06 17.68 18.72
N ALA A 383 -3.33 18.09 18.62
CA ALA A 383 -4.19 18.29 19.78
C ALA A 383 -4.44 16.98 20.55
N ASP A 384 -4.61 15.86 19.85
CA ASP A 384 -4.94 14.57 20.45
C ASP A 384 -3.68 13.80 20.93
N HIS A 385 -2.53 13.96 20.26
CA HIS A 385 -1.33 13.13 20.52
C HIS A 385 -0.04 13.91 20.80
N GLY A 386 -0.05 15.23 20.62
CA GLY A 386 1.13 16.10 20.75
C GLY A 386 1.13 16.96 22.01
N GLU A 387 2.11 17.86 22.08
CA GLU A 387 2.24 18.85 23.15
C GLU A 387 1.52 20.16 22.77
N ALA A 388 0.95 20.86 23.75
CA ALA A 388 0.21 22.11 23.53
C ALA A 388 1.07 23.18 22.82
N GLU A 389 2.37 23.25 23.13
CA GLU A 389 3.31 24.15 22.50
C GLU A 389 3.49 23.87 20.99
N LEU A 390 3.37 22.61 20.56
CA LEU A 390 3.42 22.27 19.13
C LEU A 390 2.15 22.74 18.42
N LEU A 391 1.00 22.68 19.08
CA LEU A 391 -0.26 23.16 18.53
C LEU A 391 -0.24 24.69 18.34
N ALA A 392 0.32 25.43 19.29
CA ALA A 392 0.53 26.87 19.15
C ALA A 392 1.50 27.20 17.99
N ARG A 393 2.64 26.48 17.89
CA ARG A 393 3.59 26.67 16.79
C ARG A 393 3.00 26.33 15.41
N HIS A 394 2.07 25.38 15.35
CA HIS A 394 1.36 25.04 14.10
C HIS A 394 0.44 26.16 13.62
N LEU A 395 -0.10 26.96 14.55
CA LEU A 395 -0.81 28.20 14.20
C LEU A 395 0.13 29.28 13.68
N ASP A 396 1.28 29.45 14.32
CA ASP A 396 2.28 30.44 13.92
C ASP A 396 2.93 30.10 12.57
N SER A 397 3.03 28.81 12.23
CA SER A 397 3.61 28.33 10.96
C SER A 397 2.69 28.48 9.76
N ALA A 398 1.47 29.00 9.92
CA ALA A 398 0.54 29.30 8.82
C ALA A 398 0.98 30.54 8.01
N VAL A 399 2.24 30.59 7.57
CA VAL A 399 2.95 31.73 6.95
C VAL A 399 2.28 32.23 5.67
N ARG A 400 1.41 31.42 5.04
CA ARG A 400 0.73 31.74 3.77
C ARG A 400 -0.46 32.68 3.92
N THR A 401 -0.93 32.96 5.13
CA THR A 401 -2.16 33.74 5.36
C THR A 401 -2.09 34.53 6.67
N THR A 402 -2.85 35.62 6.77
CA THR A 402 -3.02 36.31 8.05
C THR A 402 -3.94 35.50 8.95
N VAL A 403 -3.73 35.52 10.27
CA VAL A 403 -4.54 34.73 11.21
C VAL A 403 -6.06 34.93 11.07
N PRO A 404 -6.62 36.15 10.88
CA PRO A 404 -8.06 36.31 10.66
C PRO A 404 -8.56 35.57 9.41
N ARG A 405 -7.80 35.66 8.31
CA ARG A 405 -8.10 34.96 7.07
C ARG A 405 -7.99 33.44 7.23
N LEU A 406 -6.98 32.95 7.95
CA LEU A 406 -6.88 31.53 8.28
C LEU A 406 -8.11 31.04 9.04
N LEU A 407 -8.58 31.80 10.03
CA LEU A 407 -9.78 31.43 10.79
C LEU A 407 -11.01 31.38 9.89
N ASP A 408 -11.17 32.31 8.95
CA ASP A 408 -12.27 32.25 7.98
C ASP A 408 -12.18 31.02 7.07
N GLU A 409 -10.98 30.70 6.57
CA GLU A 409 -10.71 29.51 5.75
C GLU A 409 -11.00 28.21 6.53
N VAL A 410 -10.52 28.11 7.77
CA VAL A 410 -10.75 26.95 8.67
C VAL A 410 -12.22 26.75 8.99
N ARG A 411 -13.00 27.83 9.15
CA ARG A 411 -14.46 27.71 9.36
C ARG A 411 -15.19 27.21 8.11
N ALA A 412 -14.73 27.60 6.92
CA ALA A 412 -15.39 27.29 5.66
C ALA A 412 -15.06 25.88 5.12
N VAL A 413 -13.91 25.31 5.48
CA VAL A 413 -13.39 24.06 4.88
C VAL A 413 -14.18 22.79 5.22
N GLY A 414 -15.11 22.87 6.18
CA GLY A 414 -16.01 21.75 6.51
C GLY A 414 -15.34 20.53 7.15
N HIS A 415 -14.18 20.69 7.79
CA HIS A 415 -13.48 19.58 8.45
C HIS A 415 -14.24 19.10 9.71
N PRO A 416 -14.47 17.79 9.94
CA PRO A 416 -15.24 17.30 11.09
C PRO A 416 -14.69 17.70 12.46
N ARG A 417 -13.36 17.81 12.58
CA ARG A 417 -12.64 18.22 13.80
C ARG A 417 -12.46 19.73 14.00
N THR A 418 -13.08 20.57 13.17
CA THR A 418 -12.86 22.04 13.18
C THR A 418 -13.10 22.66 14.56
N VAL A 419 -14.22 22.33 15.20
CA VAL A 419 -14.58 22.92 16.50
C VAL A 419 -13.59 22.48 17.59
N GLN A 420 -13.24 21.19 17.64
CA GLN A 420 -12.31 20.62 18.60
C GLN A 420 -10.93 21.25 18.46
N VAL A 421 -10.44 21.40 17.23
CA VAL A 421 -9.15 22.04 16.93
C VAL A 421 -9.13 23.49 17.38
N LEU A 422 -10.16 24.28 17.07
CA LEU A 422 -10.22 25.68 17.48
C LEU A 422 -10.30 25.82 19.02
N VAL A 423 -11.03 24.94 19.71
CA VAL A 423 -11.06 24.93 21.19
C VAL A 423 -9.68 24.60 21.76
N ALA A 424 -9.01 23.58 21.24
CA ALA A 424 -7.67 23.19 21.68
C ALA A 424 -6.63 24.30 21.42
N LEU A 425 -6.65 24.90 20.23
CA LEU A 425 -5.79 26.03 19.88
C LEU A 425 -5.98 27.21 20.81
N ALA A 426 -7.23 27.55 21.12
CA ALA A 426 -7.52 28.64 22.05
C ALA A 426 -7.06 28.37 23.49
N ALA A 427 -6.99 27.10 23.90
CA ALA A 427 -6.49 26.71 25.21
C ALA A 427 -4.94 26.71 25.25
N ALA A 428 -4.30 26.35 24.14
CA ALA A 428 -2.85 26.24 24.03
C ALA A 428 -2.12 27.57 23.75
N HIS A 429 -2.77 28.52 23.07
CA HIS A 429 -2.08 29.71 22.57
C HIS A 429 -1.75 30.74 23.69
N PRO A 430 -0.50 31.23 23.80
CA PRO A 430 -0.08 32.12 24.89
C PRO A 430 -0.62 33.55 24.80
N ASP A 431 -0.94 34.05 23.59
CA ASP A 431 -1.55 35.38 23.41
C ASP A 431 -3.07 35.36 23.72
N PRO A 432 -3.53 36.08 24.76
CA PRO A 432 -4.94 36.13 25.14
C PRO A 432 -5.85 36.78 24.08
N ALA A 433 -5.33 37.70 23.26
CA ALA A 433 -6.11 38.34 22.20
C ALA A 433 -6.40 37.33 21.08
N LEU A 434 -5.37 36.58 20.66
CA LEU A 434 -5.54 35.53 19.67
C LEU A 434 -6.41 34.39 20.19
N ALA A 435 -6.19 33.91 21.42
CA ALA A 435 -7.02 32.89 22.03
C ALA A 435 -8.52 33.28 22.06
N LYS A 436 -8.83 34.57 22.28
CA LYS A 436 -10.20 35.08 22.23
C LYS A 436 -10.77 35.06 20.81
N ALA A 437 -9.98 35.42 19.80
CA ALA A 437 -10.40 35.35 18.40
C ALA A 437 -10.69 33.91 17.95
N VAL A 438 -9.84 32.96 18.32
CA VAL A 438 -10.02 31.53 18.03
C VAL A 438 -11.28 30.97 18.72
N ARG A 439 -11.53 31.32 20.00
CA ARG A 439 -12.79 30.94 20.70
C ARG A 439 -14.03 31.45 20.00
N ARG A 440 -13.99 32.70 19.50
CA ARG A 440 -15.10 33.26 18.74
C ARG A 440 -15.34 32.47 17.45
N ALA A 441 -14.28 32.10 16.74
CA ALA A 441 -14.39 31.27 15.54
C ALA A 441 -15.01 29.90 15.84
N ALA A 442 -14.57 29.24 16.92
CA ALA A 442 -15.15 27.96 17.36
C ALA A 442 -16.66 28.06 17.63
N PHE A 443 -17.09 29.12 18.32
CA PHE A 443 -18.49 29.38 18.61
C PHE A 443 -19.33 29.63 17.34
N GLN A 444 -18.78 30.35 16.35
CA GLN A 444 -19.45 30.60 15.07
C GLN A 444 -19.70 29.31 14.29
N VAL A 445 -18.72 28.40 14.24
CA VAL A 445 -18.88 27.08 13.59
C VAL A 445 -19.95 26.26 14.31
N HIS A 446 -19.90 26.20 15.65
CA HIS A 446 -20.85 25.42 16.44
C HIS A 446 -22.30 25.89 16.31
N THR A 447 -22.50 27.20 16.08
CA THR A 447 -23.84 27.80 15.94
C THR A 447 -24.34 27.88 14.50
N GLY A 448 -23.60 27.32 13.53
CA GLY A 448 -23.97 27.34 12.10
C GLY A 448 -23.82 28.70 11.42
N GLY A 449 -23.07 29.62 12.01
CA GLY A 449 -22.81 30.95 11.44
C GLY A 449 -21.68 30.89 10.41
N ALA A 450 -22.04 30.88 9.12
CA ALA A 450 -21.13 31.18 8.02
C ALA A 450 -20.65 32.64 8.10
#